data_AF-A0A5D2PXG3-F1
#
_entry.id   AF-A0A5D2PXG3-F1
#
_cell.length_a   1.000
_cell.length_b   1.000
_cell.length_c   1.000
_cell.angle_alpha   90.00
_cell.angle_beta   90.00
_cell.angle_gamma   90.00
#
_symmetry.space_group_name_H-M   'P 1'
#
loop_
_entity.id
_entity.type
_entity.pdbx_description
1 polymer ?
#
loop_
_entity_poly.entity_id
_entity_poly.type
_entity_poly.pdbx_seq_one_letter_code
_entity_poly.pdbx_strand_id
1 'polypeptide(L)'
;MPGLSGPSDYSQEPSRHPCLHINAKEPFNAEPPRSALVSSYVTPVELFFKRNHGPIPLVDDIERYCVDISGLIETPKKLYFRDIRMLPKYNVTATLQCAGNRRTAMSITRKVKGVGWDVSAIGNAVWGGAKLADILELIGVPKLTSCTQSGGKHIEFVSVDKCEEENGGPYKASIPLSQATNPEADVLLAYEMNGEPLNRDHGYPLRVIVPGVIGARSVKWLDSINIIAEECQGFFMQKDYKMFPPSVDWGNINWNTRKPQMDFPVQSVICSLEDMQSIKPGKVRISGYAVSGGGCGIERVDVSIDGGKTWMEATRFQKTGIPYIADGISNDKWAWVLFELTVDIPQSTEIIAKA
;
A
#
# COMPACT_ATOMS: atom_id res chain seq x y z
N MET A 1 14.20 -6.33 -18.74
CA MET A 1 13.60 -7.42 -19.54
C MET A 1 13.25 -6.93 -20.94
N PRO A 2 12.86 -7.78 -21.92
CA PRO A 2 12.33 -7.25 -23.18
C PRO A 2 11.13 -6.34 -22.87
N GLY A 3 11.17 -5.10 -23.35
CA GLY A 3 10.06 -4.16 -23.27
C GLY A 3 9.95 -3.29 -22.01
N LEU A 4 10.75 -3.56 -20.96
CA LEU A 4 10.77 -2.77 -19.73
C LEU A 4 12.19 -2.72 -19.14
N SER A 5 12.66 -1.51 -18.84
CA SER A 5 13.99 -1.26 -18.31
C SER A 5 13.96 -0.46 -17.01
N GLY A 6 14.85 -0.81 -16.08
CA GLY A 6 15.11 -0.07 -14.84
C GLY A 6 16.33 0.85 -14.99
N PRO A 7 16.14 2.18 -15.04
CA PRO A 7 17.25 3.13 -15.06
C PRO A 7 18.11 3.03 -13.80
N SER A 8 19.37 3.44 -13.90
CA SER A 8 20.29 3.60 -12.75
C SER A 8 20.45 5.05 -12.29
N ASP A 9 19.78 5.98 -12.95
CA ASP A 9 19.77 7.41 -12.65
C ASP A 9 18.36 7.98 -12.78
N TYR A 10 18.18 9.22 -12.32
CA TYR A 10 16.88 9.90 -12.21
C TYR A 10 16.59 10.88 -13.36
N SER A 11 17.27 10.77 -14.50
CA SER A 11 17.14 11.73 -15.62
C SER A 11 15.80 11.67 -16.35
N GLN A 12 15.10 10.52 -16.29
CA GLN A 12 13.85 10.25 -17.01
C GLN A 12 12.65 10.03 -16.08
N GLU A 13 12.71 10.66 -14.91
CA GLU A 13 11.65 10.67 -13.92
C GLU A 13 10.36 11.32 -14.49
N PRO A 14 9.16 10.76 -14.24
CA PRO A 14 7.92 11.39 -14.69
C PRO A 14 7.66 12.72 -13.97
N SER A 15 6.82 13.58 -14.56
CA SER A 15 6.30 14.77 -13.90
C SER A 15 5.26 14.38 -12.84
N ARG A 16 5.19 15.14 -11.75
CA ARG A 16 4.20 14.93 -10.68
C ARG A 16 3.46 16.22 -10.35
N HIS A 17 2.29 16.06 -9.75
CA HIS A 17 1.47 17.18 -9.32
C HIS A 17 2.23 18.09 -8.32
N PRO A 18 2.23 19.43 -8.53
CA PRO A 18 3.07 20.36 -7.77
C PRO A 18 2.62 20.55 -6.31
N CYS A 19 1.39 20.15 -5.96
CA CYS A 19 0.90 20.28 -4.59
C CYS A 19 1.42 19.19 -3.64
N LEU A 20 2.11 18.17 -4.15
CA LEU A 20 2.62 17.09 -3.31
C LEU A 20 3.70 17.61 -2.35
N HIS A 21 3.66 17.16 -1.11
CA HIS A 21 4.75 17.36 -0.17
C HIS A 21 5.86 16.36 -0.47
N ILE A 22 7.00 16.85 -0.96
CA ILE A 22 8.14 16.02 -1.34
C ILE A 22 9.02 15.76 -0.11
N ASN A 23 8.98 14.53 0.39
CA ASN A 23 9.79 14.08 1.52
C ASN A 23 11.21 13.67 1.11
N ALA A 24 11.37 13.16 -0.11
CA ALA A 24 12.67 12.93 -0.76
C ALA A 24 12.52 13.04 -2.27
N LYS A 25 13.50 13.64 -2.94
CA LYS A 25 13.46 13.84 -4.40
C LYS A 25 13.94 12.60 -5.16
N GLU A 26 15.03 12.00 -4.72
CA GLU A 26 15.73 10.89 -5.39
C GLU A 26 16.17 9.86 -4.35
N PRO A 27 15.54 8.68 -4.28
CA PRO A 27 14.35 8.30 -5.04
C PRO A 27 13.11 9.12 -4.64
N PHE A 28 12.17 9.31 -5.57
CA PHE A 28 11.01 10.17 -5.36
C PHE A 28 10.06 9.62 -4.29
N ASN A 29 9.85 10.36 -3.22
CA ASN A 29 8.94 10.01 -2.14
C ASN A 29 8.13 11.24 -1.73
N ALA A 30 6.81 11.17 -1.88
CA ALA A 30 5.92 12.30 -1.66
C ALA A 30 4.52 11.86 -1.21
N GLU A 31 3.85 12.72 -0.46
CA GLU A 31 2.48 12.54 0.03
C GLU A 31 1.59 13.74 -0.33
N PRO A 32 0.27 13.57 -0.48
CA PRO A 32 -0.61 14.70 -0.71
C PRO A 32 -0.73 15.58 0.54
N PRO A 33 -1.13 16.86 0.37
CA PRO A 33 -1.58 17.67 1.50
C PRO A 33 -2.72 16.99 2.25
N ARG A 34 -2.70 17.10 3.59
CA ARG A 34 -3.65 16.46 4.50
C ARG A 34 -5.12 16.71 4.13
N SER A 35 -5.45 17.97 3.82
CA SER A 35 -6.81 18.38 3.44
C SER A 35 -7.26 17.78 2.11
N ALA A 36 -6.33 17.54 1.17
CA ALA A 36 -6.63 16.94 -0.13
C ALA A 36 -6.80 15.42 -0.03
N LEU A 37 -6.11 14.76 0.91
CA LEU A 37 -6.15 13.30 1.11
C LEU A 37 -7.57 12.77 1.29
N VAL A 38 -8.36 13.43 2.14
CA VAL A 38 -9.72 12.99 2.53
C VAL A 38 -10.83 13.73 1.80
N SER A 39 -10.51 14.42 0.70
CA SER A 39 -11.49 15.17 -0.10
C SER A 39 -12.46 14.25 -0.86
N SER A 40 -12.08 13.00 -1.10
CA SER A 40 -12.88 11.97 -1.76
C SER A 40 -12.55 10.58 -1.23
N TYR A 41 -13.51 9.66 -1.31
CA TYR A 41 -13.32 8.27 -0.89
C TYR A 41 -12.28 7.53 -1.74
N VAL A 42 -12.28 7.76 -3.05
CA VAL A 42 -11.25 7.30 -3.99
C VAL A 42 -10.28 8.45 -4.21
N THR A 43 -9.01 8.24 -3.86
CA THR A 43 -7.95 9.23 -4.00
C THR A 43 -7.62 9.43 -5.48
N PRO A 44 -7.62 10.68 -6.00
CA PRO A 44 -7.16 10.96 -7.36
C PRO A 44 -5.72 10.49 -7.56
N VAL A 45 -5.40 9.92 -8.73
CA VAL A 45 -4.08 9.30 -9.02
C VAL A 45 -2.94 10.31 -8.82
N GLU A 46 -3.14 11.56 -9.23
CA GLU A 46 -2.17 12.65 -9.07
C GLU A 46 -1.83 12.95 -7.60
N LEU A 47 -2.78 12.70 -6.69
CA LEU A 47 -2.65 12.91 -5.25
C LEU A 47 -2.31 11.64 -4.46
N PHE A 48 -2.45 10.46 -5.06
CA PHE A 48 -2.09 9.21 -4.40
C PHE A 48 -0.60 9.23 -4.01
N PHE A 49 -0.24 8.89 -2.77
CA PHE A 49 1.14 9.00 -2.31
C PHE A 49 2.12 8.19 -3.18
N LYS A 50 3.35 8.69 -3.33
CA LYS A 50 4.41 8.04 -4.12
C LYS A 50 5.52 7.60 -3.18
N ARG A 51 5.81 6.29 -3.11
CA ARG A 51 6.99 5.72 -2.43
C ARG A 51 7.80 4.94 -3.46
N ASN A 52 9.07 5.32 -3.64
CA ASN A 52 10.02 4.67 -4.54
C ASN A 52 11.37 4.43 -3.84
N HIS A 53 12.01 3.29 -4.10
CA HIS A 53 13.34 2.93 -3.61
C HIS A 53 14.46 3.17 -4.64
N GLY A 54 14.08 3.42 -5.89
CA GLY A 54 15.02 3.71 -6.98
C GLY A 54 14.35 4.54 -8.08
N PRO A 55 15.05 4.75 -9.19
CA PRO A 55 14.50 5.41 -10.38
C PRO A 55 13.29 4.68 -10.95
N ILE A 56 12.35 5.42 -11.55
CA ILE A 56 11.13 4.86 -12.12
C ILE A 56 11.43 4.16 -13.46
N PRO A 57 11.08 2.87 -13.62
CA PRO A 57 11.21 2.14 -14.88
C PRO A 57 10.59 2.81 -16.10
N LEU A 58 11.11 2.43 -17.27
CA LEU A 58 10.70 2.89 -18.60
C LEU A 58 10.16 1.72 -19.40
N VAL A 59 9.01 1.90 -20.03
CA VAL A 59 8.48 0.95 -21.00
C VAL A 59 9.10 1.25 -22.35
N ASP A 60 9.97 0.35 -22.81
CA ASP A 60 10.67 0.45 -24.09
C ASP A 60 9.78 -0.05 -25.23
N ASP A 61 9.04 -1.15 -24.99
CA ASP A 61 8.15 -1.79 -25.95
C ASP A 61 7.10 -2.64 -25.22
N ILE A 62 5.87 -2.14 -25.14
CA ILE A 62 4.78 -2.79 -24.39
C ILE A 62 4.38 -4.15 -24.98
N GLU A 63 4.54 -4.37 -26.29
CA GLU A 63 4.17 -5.64 -26.93
C GLU A 63 5.17 -6.75 -26.61
N ARG A 64 6.40 -6.38 -26.22
CA ARG A 64 7.45 -7.30 -25.81
C ARG A 64 7.50 -7.51 -24.30
N TYR A 65 6.85 -6.65 -23.52
CA TYR A 65 6.77 -6.80 -22.08
C TYR A 65 6.01 -8.09 -21.70
N CYS A 66 6.66 -8.89 -20.87
CA CYS A 66 6.11 -10.11 -20.28
C CYS A 66 6.52 -10.22 -18.81
N VAL A 67 5.80 -11.06 -18.07
CA VAL A 67 6.17 -11.49 -16.72
C VAL A 67 6.57 -12.96 -16.78
N ASP A 68 7.74 -13.26 -16.22
CA ASP A 68 8.24 -14.63 -16.12
C ASP A 68 7.70 -15.29 -14.85
N ILE A 69 6.90 -16.36 -14.98
CA ILE A 69 6.40 -17.13 -13.85
C ILE A 69 7.16 -18.46 -13.76
N SER A 70 7.88 -18.66 -12.66
CA SER A 70 8.86 -19.74 -12.53
C SER A 70 9.03 -20.24 -11.08
N GLY A 71 10.06 -21.05 -10.82
CA GLY A 71 10.36 -21.58 -9.49
C GLY A 71 9.82 -23.01 -9.30
N LEU A 72 9.30 -23.30 -8.11
CA LEU A 72 8.82 -24.62 -7.67
C LEU A 72 7.42 -24.94 -8.23
N ILE A 73 7.34 -24.98 -9.56
CA ILE A 73 6.16 -25.32 -10.37
C ILE A 73 6.55 -26.24 -11.53
N GLU A 74 5.59 -27.01 -12.03
CA GLU A 74 5.84 -27.98 -13.11
C GLU A 74 6.08 -27.31 -14.46
N THR A 75 5.29 -26.28 -14.79
CA THR A 75 5.34 -25.62 -16.11
C THR A 75 5.61 -24.12 -15.95
N PRO A 76 6.88 -23.70 -15.92
CA PRO A 76 7.24 -22.29 -16.03
C PRO A 76 6.65 -21.66 -17.29
N LYS A 77 6.16 -20.42 -17.18
CA LYS A 77 5.47 -19.75 -18.28
C LYS A 77 5.81 -18.27 -18.31
N LYS A 78 5.99 -17.75 -19.52
CA LYS A 78 6.04 -16.31 -19.77
C LYS A 78 4.65 -15.83 -20.15
N LEU A 79 4.14 -14.81 -19.47
CA LEU A 79 2.86 -14.19 -19.81
C LEU A 79 3.11 -12.78 -20.34
N TYR A 80 2.77 -12.54 -21.61
CA TYR A 80 2.84 -11.20 -22.18
C TYR A 80 1.74 -10.32 -21.60
N PHE A 81 1.93 -9.01 -21.65
CA PHE A 81 0.93 -8.05 -21.16
C PHE A 81 -0.46 -8.28 -21.75
N ARG A 82 -0.52 -8.60 -23.06
CA ARG A 82 -1.75 -8.93 -23.76
C ARG A 82 -2.44 -10.17 -23.18
N ASP A 83 -1.67 -11.19 -22.78
CA ASP A 83 -2.22 -12.44 -22.24
C ASP A 83 -2.89 -12.18 -20.89
N ILE A 84 -2.25 -11.38 -20.04
CA ILE A 84 -2.78 -10.98 -18.73
C ILE A 84 -4.06 -10.15 -18.89
N ARG A 85 -4.12 -9.28 -19.89
CA ARG A 85 -5.32 -8.46 -20.19
C ARG A 85 -6.49 -9.27 -20.77
N MET A 86 -6.25 -10.46 -21.31
CA MET A 86 -7.31 -11.35 -21.80
C MET A 86 -7.97 -12.17 -20.69
N LEU A 87 -7.40 -12.19 -19.49
CA LEU A 87 -7.97 -12.87 -18.33
C LEU A 87 -9.20 -12.13 -17.78
N PRO A 88 -10.06 -12.81 -16.99
CA PRO A 88 -11.15 -12.15 -16.31
C PRO A 88 -10.66 -10.94 -15.51
N LYS A 89 -11.23 -9.77 -15.81
CA LYS A 89 -10.92 -8.52 -15.14
C LYS A 89 -11.76 -8.39 -13.87
N TYR A 90 -11.10 -8.07 -12.77
CA TYR A 90 -11.70 -7.72 -11.50
C TYR A 90 -11.36 -6.28 -11.14
N ASN A 91 -12.28 -5.60 -10.45
CA ASN A 91 -12.05 -4.30 -9.85
C ASN A 91 -12.12 -4.44 -8.34
N VAL A 92 -11.03 -4.11 -7.65
CA VAL A 92 -10.91 -4.20 -6.20
C VAL A 92 -10.60 -2.81 -5.65
N THR A 93 -11.53 -2.26 -4.85
CA THR A 93 -11.22 -1.05 -4.06
C THR A 93 -10.28 -1.46 -2.92
N ALA A 94 -9.06 -0.94 -2.89
CA ALA A 94 -8.11 -1.23 -1.83
C ALA A 94 -7.26 -0.02 -1.48
N THR A 95 -7.06 0.16 -0.17
CA THR A 95 -6.17 1.17 0.39
C THR A 95 -4.76 0.61 0.50
N LEU A 96 -3.78 1.35 -0.05
CA LEU A 96 -2.37 1.10 0.24
C LEU A 96 -1.93 2.04 1.35
N GLN A 97 -1.45 1.50 2.46
CA GLN A 97 -0.80 2.25 3.52
C GLN A 97 0.70 1.92 3.56
N CYS A 98 1.56 2.94 3.50
CA CYS A 98 2.98 2.77 3.74
C CYS A 98 3.22 2.39 5.22
N ALA A 99 4.08 1.40 5.48
CA ALA A 99 4.50 1.07 6.85
C ALA A 99 5.24 2.24 7.54
N GLY A 100 5.71 3.21 6.77
CA GLY A 100 6.32 4.44 7.29
C GLY A 100 5.33 5.57 7.57
N ASN A 101 4.02 5.39 7.38
CA ASN A 101 3.04 6.44 7.64
C ASN A 101 3.13 6.94 9.09
N ARG A 102 3.04 8.26 9.31
CA ARG A 102 3.19 8.95 10.60
C ARG A 102 4.57 8.85 11.26
N ARG A 103 5.62 8.47 10.51
CA ARG A 103 6.98 8.33 11.04
C ARG A 103 7.52 9.63 11.65
N THR A 104 7.20 10.78 11.06
CA THR A 104 7.75 12.07 11.53
C THR A 104 7.38 12.33 12.98
N ALA A 105 6.12 12.07 13.38
CA ALA A 105 5.67 12.20 14.77
C ALA A 105 6.45 11.28 15.72
N MET A 106 6.71 10.02 15.32
CA MET A 106 7.55 9.11 16.11
C MET A 106 8.99 9.63 16.24
N SER A 107 9.52 10.22 15.18
CA SER A 107 10.87 10.79 15.14
C SER A 107 11.06 12.03 16.03
N ILE A 108 9.97 12.74 16.37
CA ILE A 108 10.01 13.87 17.32
C ILE A 108 10.33 13.35 18.73
N THR A 109 9.71 12.24 19.14
CA THR A 109 9.95 11.62 20.45
C THR A 109 11.33 10.98 20.56
N ARG A 110 11.74 10.22 19.54
CA ARG A 110 13.08 9.62 19.45
C ARG A 110 13.47 9.47 17.98
N LYS A 111 14.61 10.05 17.59
CA LYS A 111 15.05 10.09 16.19
C LYS A 111 15.10 8.67 15.59
N VAL A 112 14.42 8.48 14.47
CA VAL A 112 14.48 7.26 13.65
C VAL A 112 15.13 7.55 12.30
N LYS A 113 15.72 6.53 11.66
CA LYS A 113 16.21 6.64 10.28
C LYS A 113 15.10 6.29 9.30
N GLY A 114 15.10 6.94 8.14
CA GLY A 114 14.14 6.74 7.06
C GLY A 114 13.52 8.04 6.58
N VAL A 115 12.88 7.98 5.41
CA VAL A 115 12.14 9.11 4.83
C VAL A 115 11.09 9.59 5.83
N GLY A 116 11.04 10.89 6.09
CA GLY A 116 9.98 11.49 6.90
C GLY A 116 8.63 11.32 6.22
N TRP A 117 7.61 11.01 7.00
CA TRP A 117 6.23 10.98 6.51
C TRP A 117 5.39 11.63 7.57
N ASP A 118 4.57 12.59 7.16
CA ASP A 118 3.50 13.08 7.99
C ASP A 118 2.38 12.02 7.98
N VAL A 119 1.13 12.39 7.75
CA VAL A 119 0.01 11.46 7.93
C VAL A 119 -0.57 10.91 6.63
N SER A 120 -0.04 11.32 5.48
CA SER A 120 -0.65 11.10 4.18
C SER A 120 0.09 10.07 3.34
N ALA A 121 0.91 9.22 3.95
CA ALA A 121 1.55 8.07 3.28
C ALA A 121 0.59 6.89 3.11
N ILE A 122 -0.61 7.19 2.61
CA ILE A 122 -1.76 6.31 2.44
C ILE A 122 -2.62 6.82 1.28
N GLY A 123 -3.32 5.93 0.58
CA GLY A 123 -4.30 6.31 -0.44
C GLY A 123 -5.22 5.15 -0.79
N ASN A 124 -6.45 5.46 -1.20
CA ASN A 124 -7.46 4.48 -1.57
C ASN A 124 -7.78 4.58 -3.07
N ALA A 125 -7.75 3.44 -3.77
CA ALA A 125 -7.97 3.40 -5.21
C ALA A 125 -8.78 2.17 -5.61
N VAL A 126 -9.39 2.24 -6.80
CA VAL A 126 -9.99 1.08 -7.47
C VAL A 126 -8.95 0.48 -8.40
N TRP A 127 -8.50 -0.74 -8.10
CA TRP A 127 -7.47 -1.43 -8.87
C TRP A 127 -8.12 -2.40 -9.85
N GLY A 128 -7.81 -2.25 -11.13
CA GLY A 128 -8.32 -3.11 -12.21
C GLY A 128 -7.23 -4.08 -12.68
N GLY A 129 -7.54 -5.38 -12.71
CA GLY A 129 -6.54 -6.38 -13.04
C GLY A 129 -7.06 -7.82 -13.09
N ALA A 130 -6.14 -8.74 -13.32
CA ALA A 130 -6.39 -10.18 -13.23
C ALA A 130 -6.07 -10.68 -11.81
N LYS A 131 -6.88 -11.60 -11.26
CA LYS A 131 -6.56 -12.23 -9.98
C LYS A 131 -5.34 -13.12 -10.10
N LEU A 132 -4.42 -13.01 -9.14
CA LEU A 132 -3.23 -13.86 -9.08
C LEU A 132 -3.62 -15.34 -8.96
N ALA A 133 -4.70 -15.66 -8.24
CA ALA A 133 -5.21 -17.02 -8.11
C ALA A 133 -5.61 -17.64 -9.47
N ASP A 134 -6.23 -16.86 -10.37
CA ASP A 134 -6.61 -17.35 -11.72
C ASP A 134 -5.37 -17.56 -12.60
N ILE A 135 -4.37 -16.68 -12.47
CA ILE A 135 -3.10 -16.80 -13.19
C ILE A 135 -2.33 -18.06 -12.74
N LEU A 136 -2.29 -18.31 -11.43
CA LEU A 136 -1.64 -19.49 -10.85
C LEU A 136 -2.36 -20.79 -11.25
N GLU A 137 -3.69 -20.77 -11.29
CA GLU A 137 -4.50 -21.90 -11.76
C GLU A 137 -4.20 -22.25 -13.22
N LEU A 138 -4.03 -21.25 -14.10
CA LEU A 138 -3.68 -21.44 -15.51
C LEU A 138 -2.30 -22.09 -15.75
N ILE A 139 -1.43 -22.09 -14.75
CA ILE A 139 -0.10 -22.71 -14.81
C ILE A 139 0.01 -23.95 -13.92
N GLY A 140 -1.13 -24.50 -13.49
CA GLY A 140 -1.19 -25.78 -12.78
C GLY A 140 -1.07 -25.69 -11.25
N VAL A 141 -1.23 -24.50 -10.65
CA VAL A 141 -1.31 -24.34 -9.19
C VAL A 141 -2.76 -24.07 -8.79
N PRO A 142 -3.50 -25.08 -8.28
CA PRO A 142 -4.92 -24.93 -7.96
C PRO A 142 -5.19 -23.81 -6.92
N LYS A 143 -6.40 -23.27 -6.96
CA LYS A 143 -6.90 -22.36 -5.92
C LYS A 143 -6.84 -23.03 -4.54
N LEU A 144 -6.66 -22.22 -3.50
CA LEU A 144 -6.57 -22.66 -2.10
C LEU A 144 -5.39 -23.60 -1.79
N THR A 145 -4.33 -23.56 -2.60
CA THR A 145 -3.10 -24.33 -2.38
C THR A 145 -2.19 -23.63 -1.37
N SER A 146 -1.78 -24.36 -0.32
CA SER A 146 -0.81 -23.86 0.68
C SER A 146 0.64 -24.31 0.41
N CYS A 147 0.83 -25.41 -0.33
CA CYS A 147 2.14 -25.91 -0.75
C CYS A 147 2.03 -26.63 -2.11
N THR A 148 2.92 -26.34 -3.05
CA THR A 148 3.02 -27.11 -4.32
C THR A 148 3.64 -28.49 -4.08
N GLN A 149 3.48 -29.41 -5.03
CA GLN A 149 4.13 -30.73 -4.97
C GLN A 149 5.66 -30.62 -4.92
N SER A 150 6.23 -29.59 -5.55
CA SER A 150 7.65 -29.27 -5.51
C SER A 150 8.10 -28.53 -4.24
N GLY A 151 7.23 -28.38 -3.23
CA GLY A 151 7.57 -27.81 -1.93
C GLY A 151 7.52 -26.28 -1.86
N GLY A 152 6.94 -25.60 -2.85
CA GLY A 152 6.78 -24.15 -2.86
C GLY A 152 5.66 -23.69 -1.93
N LYS A 153 5.94 -22.72 -1.06
CA LYS A 153 5.00 -22.20 -0.04
C LYS A 153 4.82 -20.69 -0.07
N HIS A 154 5.59 -19.99 -0.89
CA HIS A 154 5.57 -18.54 -1.03
C HIS A 154 5.59 -18.13 -2.50
N ILE A 155 5.03 -16.97 -2.80
CA ILE A 155 5.17 -16.28 -4.08
C ILE A 155 6.05 -15.06 -3.86
N GLU A 156 7.20 -15.03 -4.51
CA GLU A 156 8.05 -13.84 -4.63
C GLU A 156 7.68 -13.05 -5.89
N PHE A 157 7.63 -11.73 -5.73
CA PHE A 157 7.44 -10.76 -6.80
C PHE A 157 8.72 -9.96 -6.96
N VAL A 158 9.26 -9.94 -8.16
CA VAL A 158 10.50 -9.25 -8.50
C VAL A 158 10.15 -8.07 -9.41
N SER A 159 10.61 -6.88 -9.04
CA SER A 159 10.52 -5.66 -9.86
C SER A 159 11.67 -5.61 -10.88
N VAL A 160 11.56 -4.73 -11.87
CA VAL A 160 12.66 -4.41 -12.80
C VAL A 160 13.50 -3.20 -12.34
N ASP A 161 13.06 -2.49 -11.30
CA ASP A 161 13.76 -1.31 -10.77
C ASP A 161 15.15 -1.64 -10.21
N LYS A 162 15.89 -0.60 -9.82
CA LYS A 162 17.23 -0.74 -9.25
C LYS A 162 17.29 0.03 -7.94
N CYS A 163 17.52 -0.68 -6.85
CA CYS A 163 17.60 -0.12 -5.51
C CYS A 163 19.04 -0.11 -5.02
N GLU A 164 19.46 0.97 -4.37
CA GLU A 164 20.78 1.06 -3.75
C GLU A 164 20.95 -0.02 -2.67
N GLU A 165 19.90 -0.30 -1.91
CA GLU A 165 19.88 -1.29 -0.81
C GLU A 165 20.09 -2.73 -1.30
N GLU A 166 19.90 -2.99 -2.59
CA GLU A 166 20.14 -4.27 -3.27
C GLU A 166 21.38 -4.18 -4.19
N ASN A 167 22.27 -3.21 -3.97
CA ASN A 167 23.47 -2.94 -4.77
C ASN A 167 23.17 -2.79 -6.28
N GLY A 168 22.09 -2.08 -6.60
CA GLY A 168 21.59 -1.91 -7.98
C GLY A 168 20.71 -3.07 -8.46
N GLY A 169 20.42 -4.04 -7.60
CA GLY A 169 19.42 -5.09 -7.82
C GLY A 169 17.98 -4.63 -7.58
N PRO A 170 16.99 -5.48 -7.88
CA PRO A 170 15.58 -5.09 -7.89
C PRO A 170 14.92 -5.12 -6.52
N TYR A 171 13.85 -4.33 -6.38
CA TYR A 171 12.91 -4.46 -5.28
C TYR A 171 12.20 -5.81 -5.34
N LYS A 172 12.14 -6.50 -4.20
CA LYS A 172 11.51 -7.82 -4.06
C LYS A 172 10.63 -7.88 -2.82
N ALA A 173 9.50 -8.57 -2.91
CA ALA A 173 8.68 -8.94 -1.77
C ALA A 173 8.04 -10.31 -2.01
N SER A 174 7.53 -10.96 -0.96
CA SER A 174 6.76 -12.19 -1.11
C SER A 174 5.54 -12.24 -0.21
N ILE A 175 4.55 -13.04 -0.61
CA ILE A 175 3.39 -13.42 0.20
C ILE A 175 3.32 -14.95 0.33
N PRO A 176 2.62 -15.50 1.35
CA PRO A 176 2.34 -16.93 1.41
C PRO A 176 1.55 -17.41 0.19
N LEU A 177 1.84 -18.62 -0.29
CA LEU A 177 1.13 -19.25 -1.42
C LEU A 177 -0.36 -19.42 -1.11
N SER A 178 -0.71 -19.71 0.14
CA SER A 178 -2.10 -19.79 0.60
C SER A 178 -2.87 -18.49 0.41
N GLN A 179 -2.22 -17.34 0.54
CA GLN A 179 -2.83 -16.04 0.27
C GLN A 179 -2.93 -15.78 -1.24
N ALA A 180 -1.86 -16.09 -1.99
CA ALA A 180 -1.80 -15.88 -3.44
C ALA A 180 -2.83 -16.70 -4.22
N THR A 181 -3.11 -17.92 -3.77
CA THR A 181 -4.05 -18.86 -4.42
C THR A 181 -5.46 -18.77 -3.85
N ASN A 182 -5.71 -17.94 -2.82
CA ASN A 182 -7.04 -17.70 -2.30
C ASN A 182 -7.73 -16.57 -3.08
N PRO A 183 -8.77 -16.85 -3.89
CA PRO A 183 -9.47 -15.81 -4.63
C PRO A 183 -10.20 -14.79 -3.73
N GLU A 184 -10.50 -15.10 -2.46
CA GLU A 184 -11.12 -14.17 -1.51
C GLU A 184 -10.13 -13.16 -0.89
N ALA A 185 -8.83 -13.40 -1.04
CA ALA A 185 -7.77 -12.47 -0.65
C ALA A 185 -7.56 -11.35 -1.68
N ASP A 186 -8.21 -11.45 -2.85
CA ASP A 186 -8.24 -10.42 -3.89
C ASP A 186 -6.86 -9.90 -4.33
N VAL A 187 -5.83 -10.74 -4.28
CA VAL A 187 -4.50 -10.39 -4.80
C VAL A 187 -4.59 -10.22 -6.32
N LEU A 188 -4.24 -9.04 -6.82
CA LEU A 188 -4.33 -8.69 -8.24
C LEU A 188 -2.95 -8.49 -8.86
N LEU A 189 -2.82 -8.91 -10.12
CA LEU A 189 -1.92 -8.26 -11.06
C LEU A 189 -2.69 -7.12 -11.73
N ALA A 190 -2.53 -5.91 -11.18
CA ALA A 190 -3.24 -4.72 -11.61
C ALA A 190 -2.51 -4.05 -12.78
N TYR A 191 -3.29 -3.67 -13.79
CA TYR A 191 -2.85 -2.87 -14.95
C TYR A 191 -3.66 -1.57 -15.10
N GLU A 192 -4.70 -1.39 -14.28
CA GLU A 192 -5.49 -0.17 -14.17
C GLU A 192 -5.57 0.33 -12.72
N MET A 193 -5.72 1.64 -12.57
CA MET A 193 -5.96 2.34 -11.31
C MET A 193 -6.97 3.46 -11.56
N ASN A 194 -8.07 3.43 -10.80
CA ASN A 194 -9.20 4.35 -10.91
C ASN A 194 -9.83 4.40 -12.32
N GLY A 195 -9.88 3.26 -13.01
CA GLY A 195 -10.47 3.12 -14.34
C GLY A 195 -9.56 3.51 -15.50
N GLU A 196 -8.37 4.04 -15.22
CA GLU A 196 -7.37 4.40 -16.22
C GLU A 196 -6.19 3.41 -16.18
N PRO A 197 -5.42 3.27 -17.27
CA PRO A 197 -4.15 2.55 -17.24
C PRO A 197 -3.26 3.06 -16.09
N LEU A 198 -2.50 2.15 -15.47
CA LEU A 198 -1.52 2.57 -14.46
C LEU A 198 -0.61 3.67 -15.01
N ASN A 199 -0.24 4.64 -14.15
CA ASN A 199 0.84 5.57 -14.47
C ASN A 199 2.20 4.96 -14.09
N ARG A 200 3.29 5.60 -14.54
CA ARG A 200 4.65 5.15 -14.26
C ARG A 200 4.97 5.11 -12.77
N ASP A 201 4.62 6.14 -11.99
CA ASP A 201 4.88 6.18 -10.53
C ASP A 201 4.23 5.02 -9.75
N HIS A 202 3.07 4.54 -10.24
CA HIS A 202 2.28 3.51 -9.61
C HIS A 202 2.44 2.13 -10.24
N GLY A 203 3.37 1.93 -11.16
CA GLY A 203 3.77 0.60 -11.60
C GLY A 203 3.41 0.22 -13.03
N TYR A 204 3.12 1.18 -13.92
CA TYR A 204 2.89 0.88 -15.34
C TYR A 204 4.05 0.05 -15.93
N PRO A 205 3.77 -1.08 -16.62
CA PRO A 205 2.45 -1.52 -17.07
C PRO A 205 1.70 -2.43 -16.10
N LEU A 206 2.38 -3.04 -15.14
CA LEU A 206 1.80 -4.05 -14.26
C LEU A 206 2.42 -4.02 -12.86
N ARG A 207 1.57 -4.12 -11.85
CA ARG A 207 1.97 -4.25 -10.44
C ARG A 207 1.19 -5.36 -9.74
N VAL A 208 1.67 -5.79 -8.59
CA VAL A 208 0.84 -6.50 -7.61
C VAL A 208 0.09 -5.50 -6.75
N ILE A 209 -1.16 -5.84 -6.42
CA ILE A 209 -1.89 -5.29 -5.27
C ILE A 209 -2.18 -6.44 -4.32
N VAL A 210 -1.75 -6.29 -3.07
CA VAL A 210 -1.99 -7.24 -1.97
C VAL A 210 -2.89 -6.54 -0.94
N PRO A 211 -4.22 -6.68 -1.05
CA PRO A 211 -5.15 -6.01 -0.14
C PRO A 211 -4.95 -6.42 1.32
N GLY A 212 -5.20 -5.48 2.25
CA GLY A 212 -5.09 -5.72 3.70
C GLY A 212 -3.64 -5.92 4.20
N VAL A 213 -2.64 -5.71 3.35
CA VAL A 213 -1.21 -5.84 3.66
C VAL A 213 -0.53 -4.48 3.48
N ILE A 214 0.57 -4.23 4.20
CA ILE A 214 1.34 -2.99 4.03
C ILE A 214 1.74 -2.79 2.56
N GLY A 215 1.75 -1.52 2.12
CA GLY A 215 1.98 -1.16 0.73
C GLY A 215 3.32 -1.68 0.15
N ALA A 216 4.30 -1.93 1.01
CA ALA A 216 5.60 -2.50 0.63
C ALA A 216 5.51 -3.86 -0.08
N ARG A 217 4.44 -4.65 0.13
CA ARG A 217 4.30 -5.97 -0.52
C ARG A 217 3.62 -5.90 -1.89
N SER A 218 3.02 -4.76 -2.22
CA SER A 218 2.40 -4.50 -3.52
C SER A 218 3.47 -4.04 -4.53
N VAL A 219 4.31 -4.96 -5.00
CA VAL A 219 5.46 -4.69 -5.88
C VAL A 219 5.02 -4.05 -7.20
N LYS A 220 5.73 -3.02 -7.64
CA LYS A 220 5.49 -2.29 -8.89
C LYS A 220 6.45 -2.77 -9.99
N TRP A 221 6.09 -2.52 -11.25
CA TRP A 221 6.93 -2.79 -12.43
C TRP A 221 7.43 -4.24 -12.48
N LEU A 222 6.48 -5.18 -12.46
CA LEU A 222 6.79 -6.59 -12.32
C LEU A 222 7.67 -7.12 -13.45
N ASP A 223 8.71 -7.83 -13.07
CA ASP A 223 9.61 -8.57 -13.94
C ASP A 223 9.28 -10.07 -13.86
N SER A 224 9.28 -10.63 -12.65
CA SER A 224 9.04 -12.06 -12.45
C SER A 224 8.19 -12.36 -11.22
N ILE A 225 7.57 -13.54 -11.27
CA ILE A 225 6.82 -14.15 -10.17
C ILE A 225 7.40 -15.54 -9.92
N ASN A 226 8.00 -15.74 -8.75
CA ASN A 226 8.72 -16.96 -8.43
C ASN A 226 8.01 -17.72 -7.31
N ILE A 227 7.64 -18.98 -7.54
CA ILE A 227 7.17 -19.88 -6.49
C ILE A 227 8.40 -20.41 -5.75
N ILE A 228 8.51 -20.13 -4.45
CA ILE A 228 9.69 -20.46 -3.64
C ILE A 228 9.30 -21.19 -2.35
N ALA A 229 10.24 -21.96 -1.80
CA ALA A 229 10.00 -22.82 -0.63
C ALA A 229 9.85 -22.02 0.67
N GLU A 230 10.63 -20.95 0.81
CA GLU A 230 10.70 -20.10 1.99
C GLU A 230 10.41 -18.64 1.60
N GLU A 231 10.21 -17.77 2.59
CA GLU A 231 9.99 -16.34 2.32
C GLU A 231 11.14 -15.70 1.53
N CYS A 232 10.83 -14.65 0.75
CA CYS A 232 11.81 -13.92 -0.05
C CYS A 232 12.98 -13.43 0.84
N GLN A 233 14.20 -13.66 0.35
CA GLN A 233 15.45 -13.30 1.03
C GLN A 233 15.94 -11.89 0.68
N GLY A 234 15.16 -11.11 -0.09
CA GLY A 234 15.47 -9.74 -0.46
C GLY A 234 15.58 -8.80 0.75
N PHE A 235 16.34 -7.73 0.58
CA PHE A 235 16.64 -6.73 1.61
C PHE A 235 15.36 -6.21 2.28
N PHE A 236 14.36 -5.82 1.49
CA PHE A 236 13.12 -5.24 2.00
C PHE A 236 12.18 -6.23 2.71
N MET A 237 12.44 -7.54 2.62
CA MET A 237 11.76 -8.56 3.42
C MET A 237 12.55 -8.88 4.69
N GLN A 238 13.88 -9.00 4.57
CA GLN A 238 14.71 -9.52 5.65
C GLN A 238 15.32 -8.45 6.56
N LYS A 239 15.64 -7.28 6.01
CA LYS A 239 16.40 -6.19 6.63
C LYS A 239 15.63 -4.86 6.67
N ASP A 240 14.33 -4.88 6.39
CA ASP A 240 13.42 -3.74 6.55
C ASP A 240 11.99 -4.23 6.83
N TYR A 241 11.06 -3.31 7.08
CA TYR A 241 9.63 -3.56 7.26
C TYR A 241 9.33 -4.64 8.30
N LYS A 242 9.98 -4.53 9.46
CA LYS A 242 9.75 -5.35 10.66
C LYS A 242 9.49 -4.46 11.87
N MET A 243 8.55 -4.88 12.72
CA MET A 243 8.18 -4.12 13.92
C MET A 243 9.01 -4.58 15.13
N PHE A 244 9.97 -3.77 15.55
CA PHE A 244 10.82 -4.04 16.71
C PHE A 244 10.27 -3.39 17.99
N PRO A 245 10.55 -3.96 19.18
CA PRO A 245 10.20 -3.31 20.44
C PRO A 245 11.05 -2.04 20.69
N PRO A 246 10.59 -1.11 21.56
CA PRO A 246 11.30 0.15 21.82
C PRO A 246 12.71 0.01 22.41
N SER A 247 13.05 -1.16 22.97
CA SER A 247 14.38 -1.47 23.53
C SER A 247 15.45 -1.77 22.47
N VAL A 248 15.06 -1.97 21.21
CA VAL A 248 15.99 -2.23 20.10
C VAL A 248 16.47 -0.91 19.48
N ASP A 249 17.77 -0.84 19.19
CA ASP A 249 18.44 0.25 18.49
C ASP A 249 19.46 -0.29 17.47
N TRP A 250 20.20 0.60 16.80
CA TRP A 250 21.18 0.22 15.77
C TRP A 250 22.39 -0.55 16.33
N GLY A 251 22.69 -0.45 17.63
CA GLY A 251 23.79 -1.15 18.27
C GLY A 251 23.45 -2.60 18.64
N ASN A 252 22.16 -2.93 18.81
CA ASN A 252 21.71 -4.26 19.24
C ASN A 252 20.72 -4.96 18.29
N ILE A 253 20.38 -4.35 17.15
CA ILE A 253 19.37 -4.88 16.23
C ILE A 253 19.75 -6.28 15.71
N ASN A 254 18.81 -7.22 15.86
CA ASN A 254 18.87 -8.53 15.22
C ASN A 254 17.60 -8.77 14.41
N TRP A 255 17.74 -8.65 13.08
CA TRP A 255 16.66 -8.78 12.11
C TRP A 255 15.91 -10.11 12.13
N ASN A 256 16.55 -11.20 12.58
CA ASN A 256 15.96 -12.53 12.59
C ASN A 256 15.01 -12.73 13.78
N THR A 257 15.00 -11.81 14.75
CA THR A 257 14.11 -11.88 15.91
C THR A 257 12.68 -11.46 15.61
N ARG A 258 12.43 -10.83 14.46
CA ARG A 258 11.11 -10.35 14.01
C ARG A 258 10.77 -10.96 12.65
N LYS A 259 9.49 -11.24 12.45
CA LYS A 259 8.95 -11.65 11.14
C LYS A 259 8.72 -10.41 10.25
N PRO A 260 8.78 -10.55 8.91
CA PRO A 260 8.37 -9.49 7.99
C PRO A 260 6.94 -9.04 8.29
N GLN A 261 6.72 -7.72 8.36
CA GLN A 261 5.39 -7.18 8.55
C GLN A 261 4.56 -7.41 7.28
N MET A 262 3.36 -7.98 7.44
CA MET A 262 2.40 -8.22 6.37
C MET A 262 1.14 -7.40 6.65
N ASP A 263 0.25 -7.92 7.47
CA ASP A 263 -0.91 -7.19 8.03
C ASP A 263 -0.46 -5.93 8.81
N PHE A 264 -1.35 -4.97 9.02
CA PHE A 264 -1.10 -3.77 9.81
C PHE A 264 -2.26 -3.46 10.77
N PRO A 265 -1.97 -2.90 11.96
CA PRO A 265 -2.98 -2.65 12.97
C PRO A 265 -3.93 -1.53 12.55
N VAL A 266 -5.02 -1.38 13.32
CA VAL A 266 -5.92 -0.25 13.22
C VAL A 266 -5.16 1.09 13.31
N GLN A 267 -5.55 2.03 12.46
CA GLN A 267 -4.98 3.37 12.32
C GLN A 267 -6.12 4.38 12.14
N SER A 268 -5.94 5.60 12.66
CA SER A 268 -6.77 6.76 12.31
C SER A 268 -6.02 8.08 12.44
N VAL A 269 -6.46 9.07 11.66
CA VAL A 269 -5.88 10.42 11.64
C VAL A 269 -6.95 11.46 11.31
N ILE A 270 -6.94 12.58 12.04
CA ILE A 270 -7.68 13.80 11.69
C ILE A 270 -6.96 14.51 10.55
N CYS A 271 -7.67 14.78 9.46
CA CYS A 271 -7.11 15.39 8.26
C CYS A 271 -7.67 16.78 7.92
N SER A 272 -8.80 17.17 8.53
CA SER A 272 -9.40 18.51 8.31
C SER A 272 -8.67 19.64 9.02
N LEU A 273 -7.77 19.31 9.95
CA LEU A 273 -7.01 20.25 10.76
C LEU A 273 -5.53 19.90 10.73
N GLU A 274 -4.66 20.90 10.91
CA GLU A 274 -3.23 20.70 11.17
C GLU A 274 -2.99 20.28 12.63
N ASP A 275 -1.81 19.75 12.94
CA ASP A 275 -1.45 19.33 14.31
C ASP A 275 -1.51 20.49 15.32
N MET A 276 -1.27 21.72 14.85
CA MET A 276 -1.54 22.95 15.58
C MET A 276 -2.17 23.96 14.61
N GLN A 277 -3.41 24.39 14.90
CA GLN A 277 -4.13 25.30 14.03
C GLN A 277 -4.93 26.34 14.84
N SER A 278 -4.85 27.60 14.41
CA SER A 278 -5.76 28.64 14.89
C SER A 278 -7.04 28.64 14.07
N ILE A 279 -8.17 28.55 14.75
CA ILE A 279 -9.52 28.52 14.17
C ILE A 279 -10.39 29.59 14.82
N LYS A 280 -11.44 30.03 14.13
CA LYS A 280 -12.45 30.90 14.73
C LYS A 280 -13.27 30.07 15.73
N PRO A 281 -13.58 30.60 16.93
CA PRO A 281 -14.48 29.94 17.85
C PRO A 281 -15.82 29.61 17.20
N GLY A 282 -16.36 28.44 17.52
CA GLY A 282 -17.66 27.98 17.04
C GLY A 282 -17.64 26.54 16.52
N LYS A 283 -18.56 26.22 15.61
CA LYS A 283 -18.70 24.89 15.03
C LYS A 283 -17.55 24.56 14.09
N VAL A 284 -16.85 23.45 14.37
CA VAL A 284 -15.72 22.96 13.61
C VAL A 284 -15.98 21.53 13.15
N ARG A 285 -15.69 21.27 11.87
CA ARG A 285 -15.77 19.93 11.30
C ARG A 285 -14.42 19.22 11.45
N ILE A 286 -14.42 18.16 12.24
CA ILE A 286 -13.30 17.23 12.40
C ILE A 286 -13.56 16.07 11.45
N SER A 287 -12.70 15.87 10.45
CA SER A 287 -12.83 14.74 9.53
C SER A 287 -11.47 14.13 9.22
N GLY A 288 -11.46 12.85 8.87
CA GLY A 288 -10.24 12.08 8.69
C GLY A 288 -10.48 10.71 8.08
N TYR A 289 -9.48 9.85 8.19
CA TYR A 289 -9.56 8.46 7.76
C TYR A 289 -9.26 7.51 8.92
N ALA A 290 -9.79 6.29 8.82
CA ALA A 290 -9.44 5.15 9.64
C ALA A 290 -9.26 3.91 8.76
N VAL A 291 -8.35 3.00 9.10
CA VAL A 291 -8.09 1.78 8.32
C VAL A 291 -7.50 0.70 9.21
N SER A 292 -7.75 -0.56 8.87
CA SER A 292 -7.07 -1.73 9.44
C SER A 292 -6.65 -2.65 8.30
N GLY A 293 -5.59 -3.43 8.50
CA GLY A 293 -5.22 -4.49 7.58
C GLY A 293 -6.10 -5.73 7.76
N GLY A 294 -5.75 -6.81 7.06
CA GLY A 294 -6.40 -8.13 7.21
C GLY A 294 -7.84 -8.21 6.67
N GLY A 295 -8.39 -7.10 6.17
CA GLY A 295 -9.78 -7.03 5.72
C GLY A 295 -10.76 -6.67 6.84
N CYS A 296 -10.25 -6.21 7.98
CA CYS A 296 -11.07 -5.80 9.12
C CYS A 296 -11.68 -4.42 8.86
N GLY A 297 -13.00 -4.31 8.96
CA GLY A 297 -13.69 -3.03 8.94
C GLY A 297 -13.38 -2.19 10.19
N ILE A 298 -13.69 -0.90 10.11
CA ILE A 298 -13.65 0.03 11.26
C ILE A 298 -15.02 0.04 11.94
N GLU A 299 -15.12 -0.57 13.11
CA GLU A 299 -16.38 -0.66 13.86
C GLU A 299 -16.71 0.60 14.68
N ARG A 300 -15.73 1.44 14.98
CA ARG A 300 -16.00 2.74 15.60
C ARG A 300 -14.90 3.75 15.31
N VAL A 301 -15.23 5.03 15.38
CA VAL A 301 -14.25 6.10 15.49
C VAL A 301 -14.73 7.02 16.61
N ASP A 302 -13.91 7.18 17.63
CA ASP A 302 -14.19 8.03 18.78
C ASP A 302 -13.36 9.31 18.69
N VAL A 303 -14.00 10.46 18.89
CA VAL A 303 -13.36 11.78 18.92
C VAL A 303 -13.58 12.42 20.30
N SER A 304 -12.51 12.93 20.89
CA SER A 304 -12.50 13.67 22.14
C SER A 304 -12.09 15.11 21.90
N ILE A 305 -12.69 16.03 22.67
CA ILE A 305 -12.38 17.48 22.68
C ILE A 305 -11.97 17.96 24.10
N ASP A 306 -11.60 17.03 24.98
CA ASP A 306 -11.24 17.32 26.37
C ASP A 306 -9.97 16.59 26.82
N GLY A 307 -9.09 16.28 25.87
CA GLY A 307 -7.83 15.57 26.10
C GLY A 307 -8.03 14.09 26.40
N GLY A 308 -9.09 13.46 25.85
CA GLY A 308 -9.33 12.02 25.94
C GLY A 308 -10.14 11.58 27.16
N LYS A 309 -10.80 12.49 27.88
CA LYS A 309 -11.61 12.16 29.07
C LYS A 309 -12.99 11.67 28.69
N THR A 310 -13.62 12.31 27.70
CA THR A 310 -14.91 11.91 27.13
C THR A 310 -14.81 11.76 25.61
N TRP A 311 -15.71 10.95 25.05
CA TRP A 311 -15.66 10.52 23.66
C TRP A 311 -17.03 10.64 23.00
N MET A 312 -17.04 11.15 21.78
CA MET A 312 -18.18 11.20 20.89
C MET A 312 -17.90 10.29 19.69
N GLU A 313 -18.85 9.44 19.33
CA GLU A 313 -18.72 8.61 18.13
C GLU A 313 -18.88 9.49 16.89
N ALA A 314 -17.90 9.41 15.98
CA ALA A 314 -17.94 10.07 14.68
C ALA A 314 -18.77 9.25 13.69
N THR A 315 -19.41 9.95 12.74
CA THR A 315 -20.05 9.30 11.61
C THR A 315 -18.97 8.68 10.71
N ARG A 316 -19.21 7.46 10.23
CA ARG A 316 -18.29 6.69 9.37
C ARG A 316 -18.93 6.43 8.01
N PHE A 317 -18.15 6.55 6.93
CA PHE A 317 -18.66 6.32 5.58
C PHE A 317 -17.55 5.89 4.60
N GLN A 318 -17.98 5.23 3.52
CA GLN A 318 -17.14 4.89 2.36
C GLN A 318 -17.73 5.54 1.11
N LYS A 319 -18.55 4.81 0.36
CA LYS A 319 -19.22 5.28 -0.86
C LYS A 319 -20.38 6.23 -0.50
N THR A 320 -20.50 7.33 -1.23
CA THR A 320 -21.60 8.28 -1.08
C THR A 320 -22.95 7.59 -1.33
N GLY A 321 -23.93 7.83 -0.45
CA GLY A 321 -25.28 7.28 -0.58
C GLY A 321 -25.44 5.82 -0.15
N ILE A 322 -24.36 5.16 0.29
CA ILE A 322 -24.40 3.78 0.79
C ILE A 322 -24.04 3.79 2.29
N PRO A 323 -24.95 3.35 3.18
CA PRO A 323 -24.63 3.20 4.59
C PRO A 323 -23.45 2.25 4.79
N TYR A 324 -22.48 2.68 5.59
CA TYR A 324 -21.35 1.85 5.96
C TYR A 324 -21.69 0.96 7.17
N ILE A 325 -21.34 -0.32 7.06
CA ILE A 325 -21.49 -1.34 8.11
C ILE A 325 -20.20 -2.15 8.10
N ALA A 326 -19.47 -2.22 9.22
CA ALA A 326 -18.09 -2.73 9.22
C ALA A 326 -17.94 -4.16 8.69
N ASP A 327 -18.84 -5.07 9.08
CA ASP A 327 -18.86 -6.46 8.60
C ASP A 327 -19.98 -6.71 7.58
N GLY A 328 -20.52 -5.64 6.98
CA GLY A 328 -21.60 -5.72 6.00
C GLY A 328 -21.11 -6.14 4.61
N ILE A 329 -21.98 -6.78 3.84
CA ILE A 329 -21.70 -7.20 2.44
C ILE A 329 -21.39 -5.98 1.54
N SER A 330 -21.92 -4.80 1.88
CA SER A 330 -21.69 -3.54 1.15
C SER A 330 -20.36 -2.87 1.50
N ASN A 331 -19.61 -3.37 2.49
CA ASN A 331 -18.31 -2.83 2.87
C ASN A 331 -17.24 -3.17 1.83
N ASP A 332 -16.48 -2.16 1.40
CA ASP A 332 -15.21 -2.39 0.74
C ASP A 332 -14.16 -2.76 1.80
N LYS A 333 -14.10 -4.04 2.19
CA LYS A 333 -13.28 -4.56 3.31
C LYS A 333 -11.79 -4.23 3.26
N TRP A 334 -11.26 -3.91 2.07
CA TRP A 334 -9.84 -3.57 1.86
C TRP A 334 -9.56 -2.08 1.84
N ALA A 335 -10.60 -1.25 1.94
CA ALA A 335 -10.50 0.19 1.86
C ALA A 335 -10.57 0.82 3.25
N TRP A 336 -10.01 2.03 3.36
CA TRP A 336 -10.21 2.88 4.52
C TRP A 336 -11.69 3.24 4.71
N VAL A 337 -11.97 3.86 5.84
CA VAL A 337 -13.26 4.42 6.21
C VAL A 337 -13.01 5.89 6.52
N LEU A 338 -13.76 6.77 5.86
CA LEU A 338 -13.72 8.19 6.20
C LEU A 338 -14.61 8.42 7.42
N PHE A 339 -14.20 9.35 8.28
CA PHE A 339 -15.00 9.74 9.44
C PHE A 339 -15.18 11.25 9.50
N GLU A 340 -16.30 11.68 10.09
CA GLU A 340 -16.52 13.09 10.43
C GLU A 340 -17.36 13.28 11.70
N LEU A 341 -17.08 14.38 12.39
CA LEU A 341 -17.84 14.88 13.53
C LEU A 341 -17.80 16.41 13.53
N THR A 342 -18.94 17.05 13.75
CA THR A 342 -19.00 18.50 13.97
C THR A 342 -19.20 18.79 15.44
N VAL A 343 -18.28 19.58 16.02
CA VAL A 343 -18.27 19.93 17.44
C VAL A 343 -18.18 21.45 17.62
N ASP A 344 -18.63 21.96 18.76
CA ASP A 344 -18.45 23.37 19.11
C ASP A 344 -17.16 23.56 19.90
N ILE A 345 -16.27 24.43 19.42
CA ILE A 345 -14.95 24.72 20.00
C ILE A 345 -14.90 26.20 20.38
N PRO A 346 -15.34 26.57 21.61
CA PRO A 346 -15.39 27.96 22.02
C PRO A 346 -14.03 28.51 22.48
N GLN A 347 -13.06 27.64 22.75
CA GLN A 347 -11.75 27.99 23.32
C GLN A 347 -10.66 27.05 22.80
N SER A 348 -9.42 27.24 23.27
CA SER A 348 -8.31 26.33 22.94
C SER A 348 -8.64 24.91 23.41
N THR A 349 -8.48 23.93 22.52
CA THR A 349 -8.95 22.57 22.74
C THR A 349 -7.99 21.56 22.14
N GLU A 350 -7.66 20.53 22.92
CA GLU A 350 -6.95 19.35 22.43
C GLU A 350 -7.96 18.36 21.85
N ILE A 351 -7.78 18.01 20.58
CA ILE A 351 -8.67 17.10 19.85
C ILE A 351 -7.94 15.78 19.62
N ILE A 352 -8.56 14.67 20.01
CA ILE A 352 -8.00 13.33 19.86
C ILE A 352 -8.99 12.47 19.09
N ALA A 353 -8.50 11.71 18.10
CA ALA A 353 -9.29 10.67 17.42
C ALA A 353 -8.63 9.30 17.62
N LYS A 354 -9.46 8.26 17.75
CA LYS A 354 -9.04 6.86 17.75
C LYS A 354 -10.10 6.00 17.05
N ALA A 355 -9.68 4.91 16.43
CA ALA A 355 -10.54 3.94 15.74
C ALA A 355 -10.44 2.58 16.43
#